data_AF-A0A7Y4U6A7-F1
#
_entry.id   AF-A0A7Y4U6A7-F1
#
_cell.length_a   1.000
_cell.length_b   1.000
_cell.length_c   1.000
_cell.angle_alpha   90.00
_cell.angle_beta   90.00
_cell.angle_gamma   90.00
#
_symmetry.space_group_name_H-M   'P 1'
#
loop_
_entity.id
_entity.type
_entity.pdbx_description
1 polymer ?
#
loop_
_entity_poly.entity_id
_entity_poly.type
_entity_poly.pdbx_seq_one_letter_code
_entity_poly.pdbx_strand_id
1 'polypeptide(L)' 'MRTLETIAHVTNDGKVSVLVPSDLSQGEYRVVLVIDDQPVNKEKRTLLDFPVMSVGAWPENLSLRREDMYDEWGR' A
#
# COMPACT_ATOMS: atom_id res chain seq x y z
N MET A 1 -14.32 32.55 -21.29
CA MET A 1 -13.77 31.66 -20.26
C MET A 1 -12.27 31.61 -20.44
N ARG A 2 -11.47 31.74 -19.37
CA ARG A 2 -10.02 31.58 -19.43
C ARG A 2 -9.67 30.46 -18.47
N THR A 3 -9.05 29.39 -18.95
CA THR A 3 -8.62 28.25 -18.14
C THR A 3 -7.18 28.51 -17.69
N LEU A 4 -6.92 28.32 -16.39
CA LEU A 4 -5.59 28.40 -15.82
C LEU A 4 -5.08 26.98 -15.57
N GLU A 5 -4.00 26.61 -16.26
CA GLU A 5 -3.25 25.39 -15.98
C GLU A 5 -2.08 25.77 -15.06
N THR A 6 -2.14 25.32 -13.82
CA THR A 6 -1.11 25.61 -12.80
C THR A 6 -0.97 24.43 -11.85
N ILE A 7 0.14 24.38 -11.13
CA ILE A 7 0.42 23.32 -10.16
C ILE A 7 -0.26 23.69 -8.83
N ALA A 8 -1.22 22.88 -8.41
CA ALA A 8 -1.82 22.98 -7.08
C ALA A 8 -1.04 22.11 -6.09
N HIS A 9 -0.72 22.65 -4.92
CA HIS A 9 -0.07 21.90 -3.84
C HIS A 9 -1.11 21.46 -2.82
N VAL A 10 -1.12 20.17 -2.49
CA VAL A 10 -1.95 19.61 -1.42
C VAL A 10 -1.09 19.48 -0.16
N THR A 11 -1.48 20.15 0.91
CA THR A 11 -0.78 20.09 2.20
C THR A 11 -1.33 18.94 3.06
N ASN A 12 -0.54 18.48 4.04
CA ASN A 12 -0.90 17.34 4.90
C ASN A 12 -2.16 17.56 5.76
N ASP A 13 -2.64 18.80 5.88
CA ASP A 13 -3.90 19.17 6.54
C ASP A 13 -5.11 19.19 5.58
N GLY A 14 -4.93 18.72 4.34
CA GLY A 14 -6.01 18.61 3.35
C GLY A 14 -6.36 19.93 2.65
N LYS A 15 -5.53 20.96 2.76
CA LYS A 15 -5.73 22.21 2.03
C LYS A 15 -5.07 22.18 0.66
N VAL A 16 -5.69 22.85 -0.31
CA VAL A 16 -5.15 23.01 -1.66
C VAL A 16 -4.74 24.46 -1.84
N SER A 17 -3.47 24.69 -2.17
CA SER A 17 -2.93 26.02 -2.49
C SER A 17 -2.67 26.13 -3.99
N VAL A 18 -3.25 27.14 -4.64
CA VAL A 18 -3.14 27.40 -6.08
C VAL A 18 -2.41 28.71 -6.28
N LEU A 19 -1.35 28.70 -7.09
CA LEU A 19 -0.66 29.93 -7.49
C LEU A 19 -1.46 30.61 -8.60
N VAL A 20 -2.03 31.77 -8.28
CA VAL A 20 -2.73 32.63 -9.22
C VAL A 20 -1.72 33.62 -9.81
N PRO A 21 -1.54 33.67 -11.14
CA PRO A 21 -0.60 34.58 -11.76
C PRO A 21 -1.05 36.05 -11.59
N SER A 22 -0.07 36.95 -11.47
CA SER A 22 -0.28 38.37 -11.18
C SER A 22 -0.85 39.18 -12.36
N ASP A 23 -1.05 38.56 -13.53
CA ASP A 23 -1.69 39.18 -14.69
C ASP A 23 -3.22 39.24 -14.57
N LEU A 24 -3.79 38.59 -13.55
CA LEU A 24 -5.20 38.66 -13.23
C LEU A 24 -5.48 39.86 -12.32
N SER A 25 -6.37 40.74 -12.78
CA SER A 25 -6.87 41.85 -11.97
C SER A 25 -7.59 41.33 -10.73
N GLN A 26 -7.51 42.08 -9.63
CA GLN A 26 -8.27 41.79 -8.42
C GLN A 26 -9.77 41.73 -8.76
N GLY A 27 -10.42 40.63 -8.37
CA GLY A 27 -11.83 40.39 -8.67
C GLY A 27 -12.25 38.99 -8.24
N GLU A 28 -13.55 38.72 -8.34
CA GLU A 28 -14.12 37.41 -8.07
C GLU A 28 -14.05 36.53 -9.33
N TYR A 29 -13.56 35.30 -9.17
CA TYR A 29 -13.45 34.33 -10.24
C TYR A 29 -14.10 33.01 -9.83
N ARG A 30 -14.85 32.40 -10.75
CA ARG A 30 -15.36 31.04 -10.56
C ARG A 30 -14.24 30.04 -10.84
N VAL A 31 -13.84 29.29 -9.82
CA VAL A 31 -12.85 28.21 -9.92
C VAL A 31 -13.56 26.86 -9.94
N VAL A 32 -13.11 25.95 -10.80
CA VAL A 32 -13.59 24.57 -10.87
C VAL A 32 -12.39 23.66 -10.63
N LEU A 33 -12.40 22.93 -9.52
CA LEU A 33 -11.41 21.90 -9.21
C LEU A 33 -12.02 20.53 -9.53
N VAL A 34 -11.36 19.75 -10.37
CA VAL A 34 -11.75 18.37 -10.67
C VAL A 34 -10.67 17.46 -10.08
N ILE A 35 -11.07 16.63 -9.12
CA ILE A 35 -10.21 15.60 -8.54
C ILE A 35 -10.69 14.28 -9.14
N ASP A 36 -9.83 13.66 -9.94
CA ASP A 36 -10.07 12.32 -10.46
C ASP A 36 -9.19 11.34 -9.66
N ASP A 37 -9.82 10.36 -9.04
CA ASP A 37 -9.12 9.31 -8.32
C ASP A 37 -8.57 8.31 -9.33
N GLN A 38 -7.34 8.56 -9.78
CA GLN A 38 -6.63 7.60 -10.61
C GLN A 38 -6.41 6.35 -9.76
N PRO A 39 -6.80 5.15 -10.24
CA PRO A 39 -6.52 3.92 -9.52
C PRO A 39 -5.02 3.86 -9.30
N VAL A 40 -4.59 3.99 -8.05
CA VAL A 40 -3.19 3.79 -7.67
C VAL A 40 -2.83 2.42 -8.22
N ASN A 41 -1.92 2.39 -9.19
CA ASN A 41 -1.32 1.14 -9.64
C ASN A 41 -0.60 0.58 -8.41
N LYS A 42 -1.33 -0.20 -7.62
CA LYS A 42 -0.77 -0.93 -6.50
C LYS A 42 0.14 -1.95 -7.16
N GLU A 43 1.40 -1.56 -7.33
CA GLU A 43 2.46 -2.49 -7.70
C GLU A 43 2.23 -3.73 -6.84
N LYS A 44 2.08 -4.89 -7.51
CA LYS A 44 1.96 -6.16 -6.82
C LYS A 44 3.15 -6.24 -5.88
N ARG A 45 2.90 -6.07 -4.58
CA ARG A 45 3.92 -6.25 -3.57
C ARG A 45 4.48 -7.64 -3.77
N THR A 46 5.72 -7.71 -4.22
CA THR A 46 6.47 -8.96 -4.25
C THR A 46 6.48 -9.51 -2.84
N LEU A 47 6.26 -10.82 -2.70
CA LEU A 47 6.40 -11.47 -1.41
C LEU A 47 7.80 -11.14 -0.87
N LEU A 48 7.84 -10.71 0.39
CA LEU A 48 9.10 -10.48 1.08
C LEU A 48 9.90 -11.78 1.04
N ASP A 49 11.20 -11.68 0.73
CA ASP A 49 12.11 -12.81 0.76
C ASP A 49 12.42 -13.15 2.22
N PHE A 50 11.57 -13.99 2.82
CA PHE A 50 11.75 -14.46 4.19
C PHE A 50 12.79 -15.59 4.22
N PRO A 51 13.66 -15.63 5.24
CA PRO A 51 14.62 -16.71 5.38
C PRO A 51 13.88 -18.05 5.50
N VAL A 52 14.19 -18.97 4.58
CA VAL A 52 13.65 -20.32 4.59
C VAL A 52 14.50 -21.19 5.50
N MET A 53 13.91 -21.73 6.57
CA MET A 53 14.55 -22.77 7.37
C MET A 53 14.35 -24.13 6.70
N SER A 54 15.44 -24.88 6.49
CA SER A 54 15.39 -26.28 6.07
C SER A 54 15.74 -27.16 7.25
N VAL A 55 14.82 -28.05 7.63
CA VAL A 55 14.98 -28.99 8.76
C VAL A 55 15.39 -30.40 8.30
N GLY A 56 15.77 -30.55 7.04
CA GLY A 56 16.10 -31.84 6.44
C GLY A 56 14.88 -32.71 6.14
N ALA A 57 15.13 -33.90 5.60
CA ALA A 57 14.09 -34.90 5.38
C ALA A 57 13.78 -35.64 6.69
N TRP A 58 12.52 -36.02 6.86
CA TRP A 58 12.12 -36.90 7.96
C TRP A 58 12.78 -38.28 7.82
N PRO A 59 13.12 -38.95 8.94
CA PRO A 59 13.60 -40.33 8.90
C PRO A 59 12.58 -41.27 8.24
N GLU A 60 13.06 -42.22 7.43
CA GLU A 60 12.19 -43.17 6.71
C GLU A 60 11.31 -44.01 7.64
N ASN A 61 11.77 -44.24 8.86
CA ASN A 61 11.10 -45.03 9.90
C ASN A 61 10.45 -44.15 11.00
N LEU A 62 10.24 -42.86 10.75
CA LEU A 62 9.56 -41.99 11.70
C LEU A 62 8.11 -42.44 11.89
N SER A 63 7.77 -42.87 13.10
CA SER A 63 6.37 -43.08 13.48
C SER A 63 5.81 -41.83 14.14
N LEU A 64 4.65 -41.40 13.65
CA LEU A 64 3.83 -40.33 14.25
C LEU A 64 2.64 -40.90 15.03
N ARG A 65 2.66 -42.19 15.35
CA ARG A 65 1.64 -42.80 16.22
C ARG A 65 1.83 -42.28 17.63
N ARG A 66 0.73 -42.06 18.33
CA ARG A 66 0.75 -41.51 19.69
C ARG A 66 1.55 -42.41 20.63
N GLU A 67 1.40 -43.72 20.48
CA GLU A 67 2.09 -44.73 21.27
C GLU A 67 3.61 -44.70 21.04
N ASP A 68 4.06 -44.34 19.84
CA ASP A 68 5.49 -44.26 19.50
C ASP A 68 6.08 -42.87 19.83
N MET A 69 5.23 -41.84 19.98
CA MET A 69 5.64 -40.48 20.36
C MET A 69 5.61 -40.23 21.88
N TYR A 70 4.71 -40.90 22.60
CA TYR A 70 4.43 -40.65 24.00
C TYR A 70 4.51 -41.92 24.87
N ASP A 71 4.96 -43.05 24.32
CA ASP A 71 5.08 -44.33 25.01
C ASP A 71 3.77 -44.71 25.73
N GLU A 72 3.88 -45.21 26.98
CA GLU A 72 2.76 -45.58 27.84
C GLU A 72 1.95 -44.39 28.39
N TRP A 73 2.47 -43.16 28.30
CA TRP A 73 1.73 -41.94 28.65
C TRP A 73 0.68 -41.56 27.59
N GLY A 74 0.72 -42.21 26.42
CA GLY A 74 -0.21 -41.99 25.31
C GLY A 74 -1.49 -42.84 25.35
N ARG A 75 -1.70 -43.66 26.39
CA ARG A 75 -2.90 -44.50 26.56
C ARG A 75 -3.97 -43.88 27.44
#